data_AF-T1ATE3-F1
#
_entry.id   AF-T1ATE3-F1
#
_cell.length_a   1.000
_cell.length_b   1.000
_cell.length_c   1.000
_cell.angle_alpha   90.00
_cell.angle_beta   90.00
_cell.angle_gamma   90.00
#
_symmetry.space_group_name_H-M   'P 1'
#
loop_
_entity.id
_entity.type
_entity.pdbx_description
1 polymer ?
#
loop_
_entity_poly.entity_id
_entity_poly.type
_entity_poly.pdbx_seq_one_letter_code
_entity_poly.pdbx_strand_id
1 'polypeptide(L)'
;FLEATVHWLEDYAMFEAASEALSGAPWWSWPEALREREPAALRRLRHERATRIEQVYAEQFAFFVQWRRLQEYAHAHGVRLFGDLPFYIGPMSAETWAEREQFQLTPEGRPAAVAGVPPDYFSEGGQVWGNPLYDWPAMRRDG
;
A
#
# COMPACT_ATOMS: atom_id res chain seq x y z
N PHE A 1 9.37 -0.65 -17.64
CA PHE A 1 8.37 -0.88 -16.58
C PHE A 1 9.04 -0.71 -15.23
N LEU A 2 9.95 -1.61 -14.85
CA LEU A 2 10.66 -1.55 -13.56
C LEU A 2 11.30 -0.18 -13.26
N GLU A 3 12.00 0.43 -14.22
CA GLU A 3 12.58 1.78 -14.05
C GLU A 3 11.52 2.86 -13.74
N ALA A 4 10.32 2.75 -14.32
CA ALA A 4 9.24 3.72 -14.15
C ALA A 4 8.42 3.48 -12.87
N THR A 5 8.52 2.30 -12.27
CA THR A 5 7.71 1.88 -11.10
C THR A 5 8.55 1.63 -9.85
N VAL A 6 9.87 1.87 -9.91
CA VAL A 6 10.81 1.57 -8.82
C VAL A 6 10.41 2.22 -7.49
N HIS A 7 9.75 3.38 -7.55
CA HIS A 7 9.34 4.16 -6.39
C HIS A 7 8.23 3.53 -5.53
N TRP A 8 7.51 2.52 -6.03
CA TRP A 8 6.47 1.81 -5.25
C TRP A 8 6.57 0.29 -5.36
N LEU A 9 7.01 -0.23 -6.50
CA LEU A 9 6.94 -1.66 -6.81
C LEU A 9 7.84 -2.49 -5.91
N GLU A 10 9.00 -1.96 -5.52
CA GLU A 10 9.92 -2.64 -4.60
C GLU A 10 9.24 -2.87 -3.26
N ASP A 11 8.71 -1.81 -2.64
CA ASP A 11 8.06 -1.89 -1.35
C ASP A 11 6.79 -2.73 -1.39
N TYR A 12 6.00 -2.61 -2.47
CA TYR A 12 4.85 -3.48 -2.69
C TYR A 12 5.24 -4.96 -2.75
N ALA A 13 6.25 -5.33 -3.54
CA ALA A 13 6.65 -6.72 -3.67
C ALA A 13 7.27 -7.28 -2.37
N MET A 14 8.04 -6.46 -1.65
CA MET A 14 8.58 -6.82 -0.33
C MET A 14 7.46 -6.99 0.70
N PHE A 15 6.47 -6.11 0.71
CA PHE A 15 5.31 -6.19 1.59
C PHE A 15 4.49 -7.45 1.33
N GLU A 16 4.16 -7.74 0.07
CA GLU A 16 3.41 -8.94 -0.32
C GLU A 16 4.18 -10.22 0.09
N ALA A 17 5.49 -10.27 -0.17
CA ALA A 17 6.32 -11.41 0.19
C ALA A 17 6.43 -11.62 1.70
N ALA A 18 6.53 -10.53 2.49
CA ALA A 18 6.53 -10.56 3.94
C ALA A 18 5.17 -10.99 4.52
N SER A 19 4.10 -10.37 4.03
CA SER A 19 2.72 -10.66 4.43
C SER A 19 2.41 -12.14 4.24
N GLU A 20 2.73 -12.70 3.07
CA GLU A 20 2.56 -14.12 2.79
C GLU A 20 3.41 -15.01 3.71
N ALA A 21 4.69 -14.67 3.90
CA ALA A 21 5.59 -15.42 4.80
C ALA A 21 5.09 -15.43 6.26
N LEU A 22 4.35 -14.40 6.65
CA LEU A 22 3.79 -14.21 7.98
C LEU A 22 2.27 -14.47 8.02
N SER A 23 1.75 -15.27 7.07
CA SER A 23 0.35 -15.74 7.04
C SER A 23 -0.69 -14.61 7.06
N GLY A 24 -0.38 -13.48 6.43
CA GLY A 24 -1.26 -12.31 6.36
C GLY A 24 -1.37 -11.54 7.68
N ALA A 25 -0.46 -11.78 8.64
CA ALA A 25 -0.45 -11.02 9.88
C ALA A 25 -0.25 -9.51 9.59
N PRO A 26 -0.90 -8.61 10.36
CA PRO A 26 -0.68 -7.18 10.20
C PRO A 26 0.78 -6.82 10.39
N TRP A 27 1.27 -5.85 9.61
CA TRP A 27 2.70 -5.53 9.61
C TRP A 27 3.22 -5.05 10.96
N TRP A 28 2.38 -4.40 11.79
CA TRP A 28 2.74 -4.00 13.16
C TRP A 28 2.95 -5.19 14.12
N SER A 29 2.59 -6.41 13.71
CA SER A 29 2.85 -7.65 14.46
C SER A 29 4.03 -8.46 13.91
N TRP A 30 4.67 -8.01 12.83
CA TRP A 30 5.84 -8.66 12.26
C TRP A 30 7.04 -8.57 13.22
N PRO A 31 8.06 -9.44 13.04
CA PRO A 31 9.32 -9.31 13.78
C PRO A 31 9.87 -7.89 13.69
N GLU A 32 10.31 -7.34 14.82
CA GLU A 32 10.67 -5.93 14.96
C GLU A 32 11.63 -5.44 13.87
N ALA A 33 12.68 -6.19 13.55
CA ALA A 33 13.62 -5.80 12.51
C ALA A 33 12.98 -5.65 11.11
N LEU A 34 11.96 -6.46 10.79
CA LEU A 34 11.23 -6.34 9.53
C LEU A 34 10.14 -5.27 9.61
N ARG A 35 9.47 -5.15 10.77
CA ARG A 35 8.57 -4.05 11.07
C ARG A 35 9.32 -2.75 10.86
N GLU A 36 10.39 -2.47 11.59
CA GLU A 36 11.19 -1.24 11.48
C GLU A 36 12.02 -1.14 10.19
N ARG A 37 11.83 -2.04 9.22
CA ARG A 37 12.47 -1.99 7.90
C ARG A 37 13.99 -1.92 7.99
N GLU A 38 14.57 -2.63 8.95
CA GLU A 38 16.02 -2.67 9.12
C GLU A 38 16.69 -3.21 7.84
N PRO A 39 17.76 -2.56 7.34
CA PRO A 39 18.37 -2.95 6.07
C PRO A 39 18.81 -4.42 6.01
N ALA A 40 19.25 -4.99 7.14
CA ALA A 40 19.65 -6.40 7.22
C ALA A 40 18.45 -7.35 7.09
N ALA A 41 17.33 -7.04 7.74
CA ALA A 41 16.10 -7.82 7.66
C ALA A 41 15.50 -7.76 6.26
N LEU A 42 15.48 -6.58 5.63
CA LEU A 42 15.02 -6.43 4.24
C LEU A 42 15.89 -7.22 3.26
N ARG A 43 17.22 -7.14 3.37
CA ARG A 43 18.11 -7.95 2.50
C ARG A 43 17.89 -9.45 2.69
N ARG A 44 17.68 -9.89 3.94
CA ARG A 44 17.39 -11.29 4.25
C ARG A 44 16.07 -11.74 3.63
N LEU A 45 14.99 -10.97 3.82
CA LEU A 45 13.69 -11.25 3.22
C LEU A 45 13.80 -11.32 1.70
N ARG A 46 14.51 -10.37 1.08
CA ARG A 46 14.73 -10.32 -0.36
C ARG A 46 15.44 -11.57 -0.89
N HIS A 47 16.42 -12.07 -0.14
CA HIS A 47 17.12 -13.30 -0.48
C HIS A 47 16.24 -14.55 -0.28
N GLU A 48 15.59 -14.67 0.88
CA GLU A 48 14.77 -15.83 1.24
C GLU A 48 13.49 -15.96 0.41
N ARG A 49 12.97 -14.83 -0.09
CA ARG A 49 11.71 -14.75 -0.85
C ARG A 49 11.90 -14.24 -2.28
N ALA A 50 13.13 -14.33 -2.81
CA ALA A 50 13.49 -13.82 -4.14
C ALA A 50 12.51 -14.25 -5.23
N THR A 51 12.20 -15.55 -5.32
CA THR A 51 11.27 -16.08 -6.32
C THR A 51 9.86 -15.49 -6.18
N ARG A 52 9.36 -15.27 -4.96
CA ARG A 52 8.04 -14.68 -4.77
C ARG A 52 8.04 -13.20 -5.17
N ILE A 53 9.09 -12.47 -4.84
CA ILE A 53 9.25 -11.06 -5.24
C ILE A 53 9.31 -10.93 -6.77
N GLU A 54 10.07 -11.81 -7.44
CA GLU A 54 10.13 -11.87 -8.90
C GLU A 54 8.76 -12.19 -9.53
N GLN A 55 7.99 -13.09 -8.91
CA GLN A 55 6.61 -13.36 -9.33
C GLN A 55 5.73 -12.12 -9.21
N VAL A 56 5.79 -11.38 -8.10
CA VAL A 56 5.02 -10.14 -7.93
C VAL A 56 5.40 -9.11 -9.00
N TYR A 57 6.70 -8.97 -9.34
CA TYR A 57 7.10 -8.11 -10.44
C TYR A 57 6.52 -8.55 -11.79
N ALA A 58 6.52 -9.86 -12.07
CA ALA A 58 5.96 -10.40 -13.30
C ALA A 58 4.45 -10.20 -13.38
N GLU A 59 3.73 -10.39 -12.27
CA GLU A 59 2.30 -10.15 -12.13
C GLU A 59 1.96 -8.69 -12.40
N GLN A 60 2.67 -7.75 -11.76
CA GLN A 60 2.48 -6.31 -11.98
C GLN A 60 2.83 -5.91 -13.41
N PHE A 61 3.94 -6.43 -13.96
CA PHE A 61 4.30 -6.18 -15.36
C PHE A 61 3.17 -6.64 -16.31
N ALA A 62 2.67 -7.86 -16.14
CA ALA A 62 1.61 -8.41 -16.96
C ALA A 62 0.33 -7.57 -16.87
N PHE A 63 -0.07 -7.17 -15.65
CA PHE A 63 -1.21 -6.29 -15.42
C PHE A 63 -1.06 -4.97 -16.20
N PHE A 64 0.07 -4.27 -16.05
CA PHE A 64 0.27 -2.98 -16.71
C PHE A 64 0.36 -3.09 -18.24
N VAL A 65 0.91 -4.18 -18.78
CA VAL A 65 0.91 -4.43 -20.23
C VAL A 65 -0.53 -4.62 -20.74
N GLN A 66 -1.32 -5.44 -20.07
CA GLN A 66 -2.70 -5.71 -20.47
C GLN A 66 -3.58 -4.47 -20.30
N TRP A 67 -3.44 -3.77 -19.19
CA TRP A 67 -4.17 -2.52 -18.91
C TRP A 67 -3.88 -1.45 -19.96
N ARG A 68 -2.61 -1.24 -20.32
CA ARG A 68 -2.23 -0.28 -21.36
C ARG A 68 -2.86 -0.61 -22.71
N ARG A 69 -2.84 -1.88 -23.12
CA ARG A 69 -3.47 -2.33 -24.38
C ARG A 69 -4.98 -2.05 -24.39
N LEU A 70 -5.64 -2.27 -23.24
CA LEU A 70 -7.06 -1.97 -23.10
C LEU A 70 -7.32 -0.46 -23.19
N GLN A 71 -6.51 0.37 -22.52
CA GLN A 71 -6.63 1.83 -22.58
C GLN A 71 -6.42 2.35 -24.02
N GLU A 72 -5.39 1.87 -24.71
CA GLU A 72 -5.11 2.21 -26.12
C GLU A 72 -6.29 1.84 -27.03
N TYR A 73 -6.84 0.64 -26.85
CA TYR A 73 -8.01 0.18 -27.62
C TYR A 73 -9.24 1.05 -27.34
N ALA A 74 -9.53 1.37 -26.08
CA ALA A 74 -10.65 2.24 -25.71
C ALA A 74 -10.52 3.63 -26.33
N HIS A 75 -9.33 4.24 -26.21
CA HIS A 75 -9.06 5.57 -26.78
C HIS A 75 -9.17 5.58 -28.31
N ALA A 76 -8.70 4.53 -28.99
CA ALA A 76 -8.84 4.41 -30.44
C ALA A 76 -10.31 4.37 -30.91
N HIS A 77 -11.24 4.00 -30.03
CA HIS A 77 -12.68 3.96 -30.30
C HIS A 77 -13.44 5.14 -29.66
N GLY A 78 -12.74 6.19 -29.21
CA GLY A 78 -13.36 7.37 -28.60
C GLY A 78 -13.96 7.10 -27.20
N VAL A 79 -13.65 5.98 -26.58
CA VAL A 79 -14.09 5.64 -25.22
C VAL A 79 -13.09 6.20 -24.22
N ARG A 80 -13.58 6.95 -23.22
CA ARG A 80 -12.78 7.47 -22.11
C ARG A 80 -12.95 6.59 -20.87
N LEU A 81 -11.86 6.37 -20.17
CA LEU A 81 -11.83 5.59 -18.93
C LEU A 81 -11.68 6.55 -17.73
N PHE A 82 -12.57 6.40 -16.75
CA PHE A 82 -12.52 7.15 -15.49
C PHE A 82 -12.10 6.18 -14.39
N GLY A 83 -10.98 6.49 -13.73
CA GLY A 83 -10.55 5.77 -12.55
C GLY A 83 -11.33 6.19 -11.31
N ASP A 84 -11.21 5.40 -10.25
CA ASP A 84 -11.72 5.70 -8.92
C ASP A 84 -10.56 5.56 -7.93
N LEU A 85 -10.33 6.59 -7.13
CA LEU A 85 -9.25 6.64 -6.16
C LEU A 85 -9.86 6.84 -4.77
N PRO A 86 -9.79 5.83 -3.88
CA PRO A 86 -10.22 5.99 -2.50
C PRO A 86 -9.44 7.13 -1.82
N PHE A 87 -10.12 7.93 -0.99
CA PHE A 87 -9.47 8.99 -0.24
C PHE A 87 -8.48 8.43 0.78
N TYR A 88 -8.78 7.29 1.41
CA TYR A 88 -7.92 6.66 2.40
C TYR A 88 -7.34 5.34 1.90
N ILE A 89 -6.13 5.04 2.37
CA ILE A 89 -5.44 3.77 2.12
C ILE A 89 -5.83 2.74 3.21
N GLY A 90 -5.67 1.45 2.95
CA GLY A 90 -5.89 0.40 3.94
C GLY A 90 -4.84 0.43 5.05
N PRO A 91 -5.17 0.03 6.30
CA PRO A 91 -4.22 0.05 7.42
C PRO A 91 -3.07 -0.97 7.25
N MET A 92 -3.32 -2.06 6.52
CA MET A 92 -2.32 -3.09 6.23
C MET A 92 -1.92 -3.01 4.76
N SER A 93 -1.16 -1.97 4.41
CA SER A 93 -0.65 -1.76 3.05
C SER A 93 0.86 -1.54 3.02
N ALA A 94 1.45 -1.69 1.83
CA ALA A 94 2.85 -1.38 1.59
C ALA A 94 3.18 0.08 1.98
N GLU A 95 2.29 1.02 1.66
CA GLU A 95 2.46 2.45 1.98
C GLU A 95 2.46 2.69 3.49
N THR A 96 1.50 2.13 4.23
CA THR A 96 1.48 2.28 5.69
C THR A 96 2.68 1.64 6.38
N TRP A 97 3.28 0.62 5.75
CA TRP A 97 4.49 -0.02 6.25
C TRP A 97 5.77 0.75 5.89
N ALA A 98 5.86 1.27 4.66
CA ALA A 98 7.05 1.89 4.09
C ALA A 98 7.17 3.40 4.35
N GLU A 99 6.03 4.11 4.40
CA GLU A 99 5.92 5.57 4.48
C GLU A 99 5.20 5.98 5.77
N ARG A 100 5.62 5.41 6.91
CA ARG A 100 4.90 5.52 8.20
C ARG A 100 4.67 6.96 8.64
N GLU A 101 5.65 7.82 8.39
CA GLU A 101 5.62 9.24 8.73
C GLU A 101 4.48 10.01 8.06
N GLN A 102 3.90 9.46 6.98
CA GLN A 102 2.78 10.06 6.26
C GLN A 102 1.43 9.78 6.94
N PHE A 103 1.40 8.97 7.99
CA PHE A 103 0.19 8.51 8.65
C PHE A 103 0.25 8.71 10.17
N GLN A 104 -0.91 8.90 10.78
CA GLN A 104 -1.05 8.99 12.23
C GLN A 104 -1.04 7.59 12.85
N LEU A 105 0.16 7.06 13.08
CA LEU A 105 0.38 5.73 13.65
C LEU A 105 0.94 5.81 15.07
N THR A 106 0.69 4.78 15.88
CA THR A 106 1.42 4.55 17.14
C THR A 106 2.87 4.18 16.86
N PRO A 107 3.79 4.22 17.85
CA PRO A 107 5.17 3.77 17.66
C PRO A 107 5.30 2.34 17.12
N GLU A 108 4.36 1.46 17.48
CA GLU A 108 4.31 0.07 17.00
C GLU A 108 3.70 -0.05 15.60
N GLY A 109 3.12 1.02 15.05
CA GLY A 109 2.60 1.07 13.70
C GLY A 109 1.10 0.86 13.53
N ARG A 110 0.33 0.87 14.63
CA ARG A 110 -1.15 0.78 14.55
C ARG A 110 -1.75 2.14 14.24
N PRO A 111 -2.91 2.25 13.56
CA PRO A 111 -3.62 3.52 13.45
C PRO A 111 -3.91 4.12 14.84
N ALA A 112 -3.41 5.34 15.10
CA ALA A 112 -3.67 6.05 16.35
C ALA A 112 -5.11 6.59 16.40
N ALA A 113 -5.63 6.94 15.23
CA ALA A 113 -7.03 7.26 14.96
C ALA A 113 -7.42 6.66 13.60
N VAL A 114 -8.73 6.45 13.40
CA VAL A 114 -9.25 5.87 12.16
C VAL A 114 -10.30 6.76 11.52
N ALA A 115 -10.41 6.65 10.20
CA ALA A 115 -11.39 7.34 9.40
C ALA A 115 -12.82 6.87 9.69
N GLY A 116 -13.76 7.78 9.45
CA GLY A 116 -15.19 7.55 9.60
C GLY A 116 -15.98 8.81 9.29
N VAL A 117 -17.29 8.71 9.43
CA VAL A 117 -18.20 9.85 9.38
C VAL A 117 -19.03 9.89 10.65
N PRO A 118 -19.32 11.09 11.20
CA PRO A 118 -20.12 11.22 12.40
C PRO A 118 -21.58 10.79 12.12
N PRO A 119 -22.39 10.62 13.18
CA PRO A 119 -23.83 10.51 13.04
C PRO A 119 -24.44 11.64 12.21
N ASP A 120 -25.46 11.29 11.43
CA ASP A 120 -26.28 12.23 10.67
C ASP A 120 -27.75 11.78 10.66
N TYR A 121 -28.61 12.50 9.93
CA TYR A 121 -30.04 12.20 9.85
C TYR A 121 -30.36 10.89 9.11
N PHE A 122 -29.39 10.26 8.45
CA PHE A 122 -29.49 8.94 7.85
C PHE A 122 -28.91 7.82 8.72
N SER A 123 -27.92 8.11 9.57
CA SER A 123 -27.27 7.15 10.47
C SER A 123 -27.01 7.74 11.86
N GLU A 124 -27.75 7.27 12.86
CA GLU A 124 -27.57 7.66 14.27
C GLU A 124 -26.20 7.22 14.84
N GLY A 125 -25.61 6.16 14.29
CA GLY A 125 -24.32 5.63 14.73
C GLY A 125 -23.11 6.15 13.95
N GLY A 126 -23.32 6.93 12.88
CA GLY A 126 -22.25 7.28 11.94
C GLY A 126 -21.66 6.04 11.27
N GLN A 127 -20.38 6.11 10.90
CA GLN A 127 -19.63 4.97 10.35
C GLN A 127 -18.17 5.02 10.80
N VAL A 128 -17.59 3.85 11.06
CA VAL A 128 -16.15 3.68 11.32
C VAL A 128 -15.58 2.82 10.20
N TRP A 129 -14.68 3.39 9.41
CA TRP A 129 -14.13 2.72 8.22
C TRP A 129 -12.84 1.96 8.51
N GLY A 130 -12.08 2.39 9.54
CA GLY A 130 -10.88 1.69 10.00
C GLY A 130 -9.58 2.06 9.27
N ASN A 131 -9.64 2.93 8.26
CA ASN A 131 -8.43 3.42 7.59
C ASN A 131 -7.61 4.35 8.49
N PRO A 132 -6.27 4.35 8.41
CA PRO A 132 -5.45 5.32 9.12
C PRO A 132 -5.69 6.74 8.56
N LEU A 133 -5.55 7.73 9.43
CA LEU A 133 -5.56 9.14 9.03
C LEU A 133 -4.17 9.55 8.54
N TYR A 134 -4.14 10.47 7.57
CA TYR A 134 -2.90 11.09 7.12
C TYR A 134 -2.33 12.07 8.15
N ASP A 135 -1.00 12.14 8.24
CA ASP A 135 -0.30 13.26 8.85
C ASP A 135 -0.13 14.36 7.79
N TRP A 136 -1.18 15.17 7.61
CA TRP A 136 -1.16 16.28 6.65
C TRP A 136 -0.01 17.29 6.90
N PRO A 137 0.35 17.62 8.15
CA PRO A 137 1.57 18.38 8.41
C PRO A 137 2.85 17.71 7.90
N ALA A 138 2.98 16.38 7.99
CA ALA A 138 4.12 15.64 7.43
C ALA A 138 4.17 15.74 5.91
N MET A 139 3.09 15.36 5.23
CA MET A 139 2.98 15.45 3.77
C MET A 139 3.28 16.87 3.25
N ARG A 140 2.76 17.90 3.92
CA ARG A 140 3.05 19.29 3.52
C ARG A 140 4.55 19.62 3.52
N ARG A 141 5.36 18.95 4.35
CA ARG A 141 6.81 19.20 4.41
C ARG A 141 7.57 18.61 3.23
N ASP A 142 7.05 17.58 2.57
CA ASP A 142 7.73 16.90 1.46
C ASP A 142 7.17 17.23 0.07
N GLY A 143 5.96 17.79 -0.04
CA GLY A 143 5.46 18.49 -1.23
C GLY A 143 4.20 17.88 -1.82
#